data_AF-A0AA88KG50-F1
#
_entry.id   AF-A0AA88KG50-F1
#
_cell.length_a   1.000
_cell.length_b   1.000
_cell.length_c   1.000
_cell.angle_alpha   90.00
_cell.angle_beta   90.00
_cell.angle_gamma   90.00
#
_symmetry.space_group_name_H-M   'P 1'
#
loop_
_entity.id
_entity.type
_entity.pdbx_description
1 polymer ?
#
loop_
_entity_poly.entity_id
_entity_poly.type
_entity_poly.pdbx_seq_one_letter_code
_entity_poly.pdbx_strand_id
1 'polypeptide(L)'
;MASFKPFLNVAVSLLVILSMTLLLISCVSSVNLKMCPNNHGAKCELQTQQQTTISHTQQSCGHGTYDPRTRRCKCASGWKGSQCNIPIHKPCPKKCSATHASCVNGKCQCKPGYHGPQCTCHAPTTCNNRGSCTSSGKCQCKSGWTGSDCKTPKVVPSPKPSLTNSTF
;
A
#
# COMPACT_ATOMS: atom_id res chain seq x y z
N MET A 1 -28.40 29.14 -83.47
CA MET A 1 -27.40 29.53 -82.44
C MET A 1 -27.77 28.80 -81.15
N ALA A 2 -27.26 27.58 -80.95
CA ALA A 2 -27.66 26.70 -79.85
C ALA A 2 -26.88 27.02 -78.57
N SER A 3 -27.61 27.06 -77.45
CA SER A 3 -27.17 27.48 -76.12
C SER A 3 -26.08 26.55 -75.54
N PHE A 4 -24.83 27.01 -75.49
CA PHE A 4 -23.67 26.32 -74.89
C PHE A 4 -23.56 26.48 -73.36
N LYS A 5 -24.42 27.31 -72.75
CA LYS A 5 -24.41 27.61 -71.31
C LYS A 5 -24.73 26.43 -70.36
N PRO A 6 -25.60 25.45 -70.67
CA PRO A 6 -25.94 24.40 -69.70
C PRO A 6 -24.81 23.38 -69.52
N PHE A 7 -24.03 23.09 -70.57
CA PHE A 7 -22.92 22.14 -70.49
C PHE A 7 -21.75 22.65 -69.65
N LEU A 8 -21.47 23.96 -69.73
CA LEU A 8 -20.41 24.58 -68.93
C LEU A 8 -20.77 24.54 -67.43
N ASN A 9 -22.03 24.78 -67.07
CA ASN A 9 -22.49 24.73 -65.67
C ASN A 9 -22.46 23.30 -65.10
N VAL A 10 -22.80 22.29 -65.90
CA VAL A 10 -22.70 20.87 -65.48
C VAL A 10 -21.24 20.45 -65.28
N ALA A 11 -20.33 20.88 -66.17
CA ALA A 11 -18.90 20.60 -66.04
C ALA A 11 -18.28 21.28 -64.81
N VAL A 12 -18.63 22.54 -64.54
CA VAL A 12 -18.17 23.26 -63.33
C VAL A 12 -18.71 22.61 -62.06
N SER A 13 -19.97 22.17 -62.06
CA SER A 13 -20.56 21.48 -60.90
C SER A 13 -19.87 20.14 -60.61
N LEU A 14 -19.56 19.35 -61.65
CA LEU A 14 -18.83 18.08 -61.50
C LEU A 14 -17.39 18.28 -61.00
N LEU A 15 -16.69 19.32 -61.45
CA LEU A 15 -15.35 19.66 -60.97
C LEU A 15 -15.35 20.10 -59.49
N VAL A 16 -16.39 20.85 -59.07
CA VAL A 16 -16.57 21.24 -57.67
C VAL A 16 -16.87 20.00 -56.80
N ILE A 17 -17.73 19.10 -57.26
CA ILE A 17 -18.03 17.84 -56.53
C ILE A 17 -16.78 16.96 -56.43
N LEU A 18 -16.03 16.80 -57.51
CA LEU A 18 -14.80 15.99 -57.50
C LEU A 18 -13.75 16.58 -56.55
N SER A 19 -13.56 17.90 -56.53
CA SER A 19 -12.63 18.53 -55.58
C SER A 19 -13.06 18.40 -54.12
N MET A 20 -14.36 18.52 -53.81
CA MET A 20 -14.90 18.32 -52.47
C MET A 20 -14.77 16.87 -51.99
N THR A 21 -14.99 15.88 -52.88
CA THR A 21 -14.79 14.47 -52.53
C THR A 21 -13.33 14.12 -52.27
N LEU A 22 -12.39 14.65 -53.06
CA LEU A 22 -10.95 14.47 -52.83
C LEU A 22 -10.48 15.09 -51.51
N LEU A 23 -11.01 16.27 -51.14
CA LEU A 23 -10.76 16.89 -49.84
C LEU A 23 -11.27 16.01 -48.69
N LEU A 24 -12.48 15.46 -48.80
CA LEU A 24 -13.04 14.55 -47.80
C LEU A 24 -12.21 13.25 -47.66
N ILE A 25 -11.79 12.65 -48.76
CA ILE A 25 -10.94 11.44 -48.75
C ILE A 25 -9.59 11.74 -48.08
N SER A 26 -8.97 12.89 -48.36
CA SER A 26 -7.73 13.31 -47.71
C SER A 26 -7.88 13.55 -46.20
N CYS A 27 -9.04 14.03 -45.75
CA CYS A 27 -9.37 14.16 -44.34
C CYS A 27 -9.51 12.79 -43.66
N VAL A 28 -10.13 11.80 -44.32
CA VAL A 28 -10.30 10.44 -43.76
C VAL A 28 -8.97 9.68 -43.67
N SER A 29 -8.00 9.94 -44.56
CA SER A 29 -6.65 9.34 -44.47
C SER A 29 -5.81 9.88 -43.30
N SER A 30 -6.20 11.01 -42.72
CA SER A 30 -5.45 11.68 -41.64
C SER A 30 -5.78 11.12 -40.25
N VAL A 31 -6.85 10.32 -40.10
CA VAL A 31 -7.18 9.63 -38.85
C VAL A 31 -6.41 8.30 -38.75
N ASN A 32 -5.12 8.40 -38.42
CA ASN A 32 -4.33 7.25 -37.98
C ASN A 32 -4.77 6.84 -36.57
N LEU A 33 -5.57 5.77 -36.43
CA LEU A 33 -5.85 5.13 -35.14
C LEU A 33 -4.59 4.42 -34.62
N LYS A 34 -3.69 5.17 -33.96
CA LYS A 34 -2.64 4.56 -33.13
C LYS A 34 -3.30 3.99 -31.87
N MET A 35 -3.50 2.69 -31.84
CA MET A 35 -3.82 1.96 -30.61
C MET A 35 -2.68 2.16 -29.60
N CYS A 36 -2.98 2.82 -28.47
CA CYS A 36 -2.02 3.01 -27.39
C CYS A 36 -1.75 1.66 -26.69
N PRO A 37 -0.49 1.31 -26.38
CA PRO A 37 -0.20 0.09 -25.62
C PRO A 37 -0.74 0.21 -24.19
N ASN A 38 -1.63 -0.72 -23.83
CA ASN A 38 -2.23 -0.81 -22.50
C ASN A 38 -1.16 -1.07 -21.44
N ASN A 39 -0.74 -0.03 -20.71
CA ASN A 39 -0.08 -0.24 -19.43
C ASN A 39 -0.36 0.89 -18.43
N HIS A 40 -0.95 0.51 -17.30
CA HIS A 40 -1.00 1.29 -16.07
C HIS A 40 -1.75 2.64 -16.08
N GLY A 41 -2.95 2.70 -16.66
CA GLY A 41 -3.95 3.73 -16.32
C GLY A 41 -3.70 5.14 -16.86
N ALA A 42 -2.96 5.28 -17.97
CA ALA A 42 -2.86 6.55 -18.68
C ALA A 42 -4.23 6.93 -19.30
N LYS A 43 -4.74 8.12 -18.99
CA LYS A 43 -5.82 8.75 -19.78
C LYS A 43 -5.18 9.35 -21.03
N CYS A 44 -5.62 8.92 -22.20
CA CYS A 44 -5.24 9.54 -23.46
C CYS A 44 -6.17 10.75 -23.72
N GLU A 45 -5.64 11.96 -23.65
CA GLU A 45 -6.31 13.14 -24.21
C GLU A 45 -5.70 13.49 -25.56
N LEU A 46 -6.57 13.72 -26.55
CA LEU A 46 -6.22 14.13 -27.90
C LEU A 46 -5.64 15.55 -27.85
N GLN A 47 -4.35 15.72 -28.15
CA GLN A 47 -3.82 17.04 -28.53
C GLN A 47 -3.16 16.97 -29.90
N THR A 48 -3.54 17.94 -30.71
CA THR A 48 -3.22 18.15 -32.13
C THR A 48 -1.71 18.17 -32.39
N GLN A 49 -1.34 17.57 -33.53
CA GLN A 49 -0.01 17.46 -34.15
C GLN A 49 1.06 18.47 -33.70
N GLN A 50 1.85 18.13 -32.69
CA GLN A 50 3.32 18.13 -32.70
C GLN A 50 3.80 17.77 -31.29
N GLN A 51 4.57 16.67 -31.20
CA GLN A 51 4.96 15.97 -29.98
C GLN A 51 3.80 15.37 -29.19
N THR A 52 3.63 14.05 -29.33
CA THR A 52 3.31 13.22 -28.16
C THR A 52 4.46 13.37 -27.17
N THR A 53 4.52 14.47 -26.43
CA THR A 53 5.08 14.39 -25.09
C THR A 53 4.18 13.40 -24.39
N ILE A 54 4.73 12.24 -24.07
CA ILE A 54 4.21 11.47 -22.94
C ILE A 54 4.29 12.49 -21.82
N SER A 55 3.17 13.18 -21.54
CA SER A 55 2.99 13.79 -20.25
C SER A 55 2.94 12.59 -19.33
N HIS A 56 4.13 12.12 -18.94
CA HIS A 56 4.28 11.45 -17.68
C HIS A 56 3.62 12.45 -16.74
N THR A 57 2.36 12.20 -16.36
CA THR A 57 1.80 12.70 -15.11
C THR A 57 2.96 12.59 -14.16
N GLN A 58 3.57 13.74 -13.83
CA GLN A 58 4.87 13.88 -13.18
C GLN A 58 5.15 12.61 -12.41
N GLN A 59 6.02 11.73 -12.91
CA GLN A 59 6.13 10.36 -12.40
C GLN A 59 6.50 10.48 -10.93
N SER A 60 5.49 10.39 -10.07
CA SER A 60 5.51 11.07 -8.79
C SER A 60 6.28 10.20 -7.83
N CYS A 61 7.58 10.42 -7.77
CA CYS A 61 8.47 9.75 -6.84
C CYS A 61 8.20 10.35 -5.45
N GLY A 62 7.15 9.89 -4.77
CA GLY A 62 6.63 10.53 -3.54
C GLY A 62 7.72 10.79 -2.50
N HIS A 63 8.57 9.78 -2.26
CA HIS A 63 9.76 9.90 -1.41
C HIS A 63 11.05 9.56 -2.17
N GLY A 64 11.22 10.12 -3.37
CA GLY A 64 12.40 9.85 -4.19
C GLY A 64 12.63 10.90 -5.26
N THR A 65 13.63 10.65 -6.10
CA THR A 65 13.93 11.49 -7.27
C THR A 65 13.76 10.69 -8.54
N TYR A 66 13.25 11.33 -9.60
CA TYR A 66 13.11 10.68 -10.90
C TYR A 66 14.44 10.71 -11.65
N ASP A 67 14.90 9.55 -12.13
CA ASP A 67 16.08 9.46 -13.00
C ASP A 67 15.66 9.33 -14.48
N PRO A 68 15.90 10.36 -15.30
CA PRO A 68 15.45 10.36 -16.70
C PRO A 68 16.19 9.34 -17.57
N ARG A 69 17.39 8.89 -17.19
CA ARG A 69 18.16 7.92 -17.97
C ARG A 69 17.59 6.53 -17.87
N THR A 70 17.22 6.14 -16.64
CA THR A 70 16.65 4.82 -16.36
C THR A 70 15.12 4.81 -16.43
N ARG A 71 14.48 5.98 -16.48
CA ARG A 71 13.01 6.17 -16.42
C ARG A 71 12.39 5.54 -15.18
N ARG A 72 13.06 5.66 -14.04
CA ARG A 72 12.65 5.06 -12.76
C ARG A 72 12.85 6.04 -11.61
N CYS A 73 12.09 5.83 -10.53
CA CYS A 73 12.32 6.54 -9.28
C CYS A 73 13.48 5.94 -8.50
N LYS A 74 14.42 6.80 -8.09
CA LYS A 74 15.42 6.52 -7.08
C LYS A 74 14.86 6.89 -5.71
N CYS A 75 14.54 5.90 -4.89
CA CYS A 75 13.91 6.13 -3.60
C CYS A 75 14.90 6.65 -2.55
N ALA A 76 14.43 7.54 -1.68
CA ALA A 76 15.12 7.93 -0.47
C ALA A 76 15.18 6.77 0.53
N SER A 77 16.12 6.83 1.47
CA SER A 77 16.27 5.83 2.53
C SER A 77 14.95 5.60 3.25
N GLY A 78 14.55 4.33 3.38
CA GLY A 78 13.29 3.93 4.02
C GLY A 78 12.10 3.79 3.07
N TRP A 79 12.26 4.02 1.76
CA TRP A 79 11.19 3.90 0.77
C TRP A 79 11.52 2.95 -0.38
N LYS A 80 10.49 2.31 -0.93
CA LYS A 80 10.54 1.38 -2.06
C LYS A 80 9.29 1.48 -2.92
N GLY A 81 9.26 0.68 -3.98
CA GLY A 81 8.18 0.65 -4.97
C GLY A 81 8.51 1.52 -6.19
N SER A 82 7.77 1.32 -7.28
CA SER A 82 7.98 2.03 -8.55
C SER A 82 7.81 3.55 -8.44
N GLN A 83 7.04 4.00 -7.45
CA GLN A 83 6.75 5.41 -7.15
C GLN A 83 7.31 5.87 -5.79
N CYS A 84 8.14 5.04 -5.13
CA CYS A 84 8.69 5.34 -3.80
C CYS A 84 7.63 5.71 -2.74
N ASN A 85 6.45 5.10 -2.82
CA ASN A 85 5.32 5.33 -1.92
C ASN A 85 5.08 4.17 -0.94
N ILE A 86 5.96 3.16 -0.93
CA ILE A 86 5.88 2.02 -0.02
C ILE A 86 7.05 2.14 0.98
N PRO A 87 6.80 2.23 2.28
CA PRO A 87 7.89 2.24 3.25
C PRO A 87 8.58 0.87 3.30
N ILE A 88 9.91 0.86 3.46
CA ILE A 88 10.72 -0.37 3.61
C ILE A 88 10.37 -1.05 4.95
N HIS A 89 10.23 -0.26 6.01
CA HIS A 89 9.85 -0.74 7.32
C HIS A 89 8.35 -0.61 7.53
N LYS A 90 7.76 -1.59 8.21
CA LYS A 90 6.35 -1.49 8.60
C LYS A 90 6.18 -0.31 9.56
N PRO A 91 5.08 0.46 9.45
CA PRO A 91 4.77 1.47 10.46
C PRO A 91 4.64 0.81 11.84
N CYS A 92 5.06 1.53 12.86
CA CYS A 92 4.99 1.06 14.23
C CYS A 92 3.53 0.92 14.68
N PRO A 93 3.18 -0.15 15.41
CA PRO A 93 1.92 -0.21 16.13
C PRO A 93 1.74 1.05 17.00
N LYS A 94 0.55 1.67 16.98
CA LYS A 94 0.23 2.85 17.82
C LYS A 94 0.50 2.65 19.31
N LYS A 95 0.50 1.38 19.77
CA LYS A 95 0.75 1.00 21.16
C LYS A 95 2.24 0.77 21.49
N CYS A 96 3.15 0.81 20.50
CA CYS A 96 4.60 0.91 20.76
C CYS A 96 5.03 2.29 21.28
N SER A 97 4.13 3.27 21.29
CA SER A 97 4.42 4.67 21.66
C SER A 97 4.42 4.91 23.17
N ALA A 98 4.36 3.85 23.98
CA ALA A 98 4.40 3.97 25.43
C ALA A 98 5.81 4.35 25.92
N THR A 99 5.90 5.03 27.07
CA THR A 99 7.14 5.42 27.78
C THR A 99 8.16 4.29 27.98
N HIS A 100 7.76 3.03 27.77
CA HIS A 100 8.54 1.82 28.03
C HIS A 100 8.96 1.06 26.76
N ALA A 101 8.81 1.66 25.58
CA ALA A 101 9.22 1.03 24.32
C ALA A 101 9.85 2.02 23.34
N SER A 102 10.76 1.50 22.52
CA SER A 102 11.28 2.17 21.32
C SER A 102 10.84 1.38 20.10
N CYS A 103 10.38 2.04 19.05
CA CYS A 103 10.04 1.32 17.82
C CYS A 103 11.26 1.20 16.90
N VAL A 104 11.57 -0.03 16.49
CA VAL A 104 12.64 -0.33 15.52
C VAL A 104 12.07 -1.23 14.44
N ASN A 105 12.12 -0.78 13.18
CA ASN A 105 11.67 -1.52 12.00
C ASN A 105 10.25 -2.10 12.09
N GLY A 106 9.32 -1.36 12.72
CA GLY A 106 7.92 -1.77 12.88
C GLY A 106 7.68 -2.76 14.01
N LYS A 107 8.66 -3.00 14.89
CA LYS A 107 8.53 -3.83 16.11
C LYS A 107 8.77 -2.96 17.35
N CYS A 108 8.05 -3.23 18.44
CA CYS A 108 8.35 -2.61 19.72
C CYS A 108 9.57 -3.30 20.35
N GLN A 109 10.59 -2.53 20.68
CA GLN A 109 11.69 -2.94 21.54
C GLN A 109 11.40 -2.45 22.95
N CYS A 110 11.24 -3.38 23.89
CA CYS A 110 10.86 -3.05 25.26
C CYS A 110 12.06 -2.60 26.09
N LYS A 111 11.83 -1.64 27.00
CA LYS A 111 12.78 -1.33 28.07
C LYS A 111 12.94 -2.55 29.01
N PRO A 112 14.07 -2.67 29.74
CA PRO A 112 14.28 -3.76 30.68
C PRO A 112 13.10 -3.94 31.66
N GLY A 113 12.68 -5.18 31.86
CA GLY A 113 11.54 -5.55 32.72
C GLY A 113 10.15 -5.44 32.08
N TYR A 114 10.03 -4.87 30.87
CA TYR A 114 8.79 -4.82 30.11
C TYR A 114 8.76 -5.88 29.02
N HIS A 115 7.60 -6.50 28.81
CA HIS A 115 7.42 -7.62 27.90
C HIS A 115 6.11 -7.52 27.11
N GLY A 116 6.02 -8.34 26.07
CA GLY A 116 4.87 -8.41 25.19
C GLY A 116 5.02 -7.60 23.90
N PRO A 117 4.15 -7.83 22.90
CA PRO A 117 4.21 -7.14 21.62
C PRO A 117 4.05 -5.62 21.69
N GLN A 118 3.59 -5.11 22.84
CA GLN A 118 3.35 -3.69 23.10
C GLN A 118 4.11 -3.20 24.34
N CYS A 119 4.97 -4.03 24.92
CA CYS A 119 5.76 -3.70 26.11
C CYS A 119 4.91 -3.18 27.28
N THR A 120 3.72 -3.74 27.46
CA THR A 120 2.78 -3.34 28.51
C THR A 120 2.82 -4.24 29.74
N CYS A 121 3.43 -5.44 29.63
CA CYS A 121 3.52 -6.36 30.75
C CYS A 121 4.78 -6.05 31.56
N HIS A 122 4.60 -5.64 32.81
CA HIS A 122 5.64 -5.42 33.79
C HIS A 122 5.30 -6.24 35.03
N ALA A 123 6.06 -7.31 35.31
CA ALA A 123 5.68 -8.32 36.30
C ALA A 123 5.29 -7.78 37.69
N PRO A 124 5.96 -6.73 38.23
CA PRO A 124 5.58 -6.15 39.51
C PRO A 124 4.16 -5.59 39.57
N THR A 125 3.69 -4.99 38.47
CA THR A 125 2.39 -4.33 38.42
C THR A 125 1.35 -5.17 37.69
N THR A 126 1.69 -5.75 36.53
CA THR A 126 0.78 -6.56 35.70
C THR A 126 0.51 -7.93 36.28
N CYS A 127 1.51 -8.57 36.89
CA CYS A 127 1.40 -9.91 37.46
C CYS A 127 1.40 -9.90 38.99
N ASN A 128 1.12 -8.74 39.60
CA ASN A 128 1.05 -8.52 41.05
C ASN A 128 2.29 -9.03 41.83
N ASN A 129 3.50 -9.02 41.23
CA ASN A 129 4.72 -9.67 41.77
C ASN A 129 4.58 -11.20 42.08
N ARG A 130 3.46 -11.80 41.69
CA ARG A 130 3.05 -13.19 41.92
C ARG A 130 3.17 -14.04 40.65
N GLY A 131 3.78 -13.49 39.61
CA GLY A 131 4.10 -14.18 38.37
C GLY A 131 5.21 -13.46 37.60
N SER A 132 5.55 -14.02 36.45
CA SER A 132 6.47 -13.42 35.47
C SER A 132 5.73 -13.10 34.17
N CYS A 133 6.20 -12.11 33.43
CA CYS A 133 5.68 -11.81 32.11
C CYS A 133 6.31 -12.72 31.05
N THR A 134 5.49 -13.38 30.25
CA THR A 134 5.94 -14.12 29.07
C THR A 134 6.27 -13.15 27.92
N SER A 135 6.98 -13.64 26.90
CA SER A 135 7.27 -12.87 25.66
C SER A 135 6.01 -12.38 24.94
N SER A 136 4.87 -13.06 25.14
CA SER A 136 3.56 -12.65 24.61
C SER A 136 2.87 -11.53 25.41
N GLY A 137 3.43 -11.14 26.57
CA GLY A 137 2.85 -10.14 27.46
C GLY A 137 1.78 -10.68 28.41
N LYS A 138 1.68 -12.00 28.57
CA LYS A 138 0.78 -12.67 29.53
C LYS A 138 1.52 -13.07 30.80
N CYS A 139 0.82 -13.10 31.93
CA CYS A 139 1.38 -13.55 33.19
C CYS A 139 1.47 -15.07 33.28
N GLN A 140 2.63 -15.56 33.72
CA GLN A 140 2.85 -16.92 34.18
C GLN A 140 2.92 -16.89 35.71
N CYS A 141 1.88 -17.39 36.38
CA CYS A 141 1.76 -17.29 37.83
C CYS A 141 2.66 -18.29 38.57
N LYS A 142 3.20 -17.85 39.70
CA LYS A 142 3.90 -18.71 40.67
C LYS A 142 2.93 -19.75 41.25
N SER A 143 3.48 -20.82 41.82
CA SER A 143 2.66 -21.83 42.50
C SER A 143 1.76 -21.19 43.56
N GLY A 144 0.53 -21.70 43.68
CA GLY A 144 -0.49 -21.13 44.57
C GLY A 144 -1.19 -19.87 44.05
N TRP A 145 -0.89 -19.35 42.86
CA TRP A 145 -1.56 -18.18 42.26
C TRP A 145 -2.14 -18.46 40.87
N THR A 146 -3.24 -17.80 40.53
CA THR A 146 -3.97 -17.96 39.26
C THR A 146 -4.63 -16.65 38.84
N GLY A 147 -5.28 -16.66 37.67
CA GLY A 147 -5.86 -15.48 37.03
C GLY A 147 -4.89 -14.84 36.03
N SER A 148 -5.41 -13.93 35.20
CA SER A 148 -4.64 -13.25 34.15
C SER A 148 -3.55 -12.31 34.69
N ASP A 149 -3.66 -11.91 35.95
CA ASP A 149 -2.78 -10.99 36.67
C ASP A 149 -2.14 -11.65 37.91
N CYS A 150 -2.37 -12.95 38.14
CA CYS A 150 -1.87 -13.69 39.30
C CYS A 150 -2.32 -13.14 40.67
N LYS A 151 -3.46 -12.43 40.72
CA LYS A 151 -3.97 -11.87 41.97
C LYS A 151 -4.67 -12.91 42.86
N THR A 152 -5.23 -13.96 42.26
CA THR A 152 -6.11 -14.92 42.95
C THR A 152 -5.33 -16.13 43.46
N PRO A 153 -5.43 -16.51 44.75
CA PRO A 153 -4.84 -17.76 45.22
C PRO A 153 -5.51 -18.98 44.56
N LYS A 154 -4.72 -20.01 44.24
CA LYS A 154 -5.27 -21.33 43.89
C LYS A 154 -5.81 -21.96 45.16
N VAL A 155 -7.11 -22.24 45.20
CA VAL A 155 -7.67 -23.12 46.22
C VAL A 155 -7.18 -24.53 45.88
N VAL A 156 -6.16 -25.01 46.58
CA VAL A 156 -5.80 -26.43 46.54
C VAL A 156 -6.78 -27.14 47.49
N PRO A 157 -7.63 -28.05 46.99
CA PRO A 157 -8.29 -28.99 47.88
C PRO A 157 -7.18 -29.75 48.61
N SER A 158 -7.20 -29.72 49.94
CA SER A 158 -6.26 -30.48 50.76
C SER A 158 -6.24 -31.94 50.28
N PRO A 159 -5.06 -32.59 50.15
CA PRO A 159 -5.01 -34.03 49.98
C PRO A 159 -5.78 -34.64 51.16
N LYS A 160 -6.83 -35.41 50.86
CA LYS A 160 -7.53 -36.22 51.86
C LYS A 160 -6.44 -37.05 52.56
N PRO A 161 -6.34 -37.06 53.90
CA PRO A 161 -5.37 -37.92 54.57
C PRO A 161 -5.58 -39.34 54.07
N SER A 162 -4.56 -39.90 53.41
CA SER A 162 -4.51 -41.32 53.13
C SER A 162 -4.52 -41.99 54.49
N LEU A 163 -5.67 -42.51 54.92
CA LEU A 163 -5.74 -43.45 56.01
C LEU A 163 -5.01 -44.71 55.54
N THR A 164 -3.67 -44.71 55.62
CA THR A 164 -2.90 -45.94 55.61
C THR A 164 -3.24 -46.62 56.92
N ASN A 165 -4.10 -47.64 56.85
CA ASN A 165 -4.47 -48.48 57.98
C ASN A 165 -3.21 -48.87 58.77
N SER A 166 -3.11 -48.36 59.99
CA SER A 166 -2.36 -49.03 61.04
C SER A 166 -2.98 -50.42 61.19
N THR A 167 -2.26 -51.42 60.69
CA THR A 167 -2.56 -52.81 61.01
C THR A 167 -1.46 -53.22 61.98
N PHE A 168 -1.90 -53.64 63.16
CA PHE A 168 -1.10 -54.12 64.29
C PHE A 168 -0.16 -55.26 63.90
#